data_AF-A0A367KM70-F1
#
_entry.id   AF-A0A367KM70-F1
#
_cell.length_a   1.000
_cell.length_b   1.000
_cell.length_c   1.000
_cell.angle_alpha   90.00
_cell.angle_beta   90.00
_cell.angle_gamma   90.00
#
_symmetry.space_group_name_H-M   'P 1'
#
loop_
_entity.id
_entity.type
_entity.pdbx_description
1 polymer ?
#
loop_
_entity_poly.entity_id
_entity_poly.type
_entity_poly.pdbx_seq_one_letter_code
_entity_poly.pdbx_strand_id
1 'polypeptide(L)'
;MLKLDSVLLIDNVKPSSNDLENILLKYMQKKLDGTLEDQYDFDESEKVQLSIHRLKDIQAESYADTRDSKQATSDAKDNLDKRQVEMQDVMFEKRHILEEIVKCHEFRSVYQDVELIPFEEFQAKAQPEFLVDLDDAHQLMINRLKYELVIRSELKEQQDELLKIKAQLVKENVKIKRKMNKFDKLLDDFVDSALPVLQALEEEENAIALEVEKEKAGDDVEEQQVTDVVEMITTTTEIQQTEPAMMDTL
;
A
#
# COMPACT_ATOMS: atom_id res chain seq x y z
N MET A 1 12.05 57.25 27.63
CA MET A 1 13.44 56.74 27.55
C MET A 1 14.28 57.66 28.41
N LEU A 2 14.32 57.40 29.72
CA LEU A 2 15.11 58.18 30.69
C LEU A 2 16.58 57.86 30.39
N LYS A 3 17.23 58.72 29.62
CA LYS A 3 18.68 58.68 29.54
C LYS A 3 19.16 59.18 30.89
N LEU A 4 19.86 58.33 31.63
CA LEU A 4 20.78 58.79 32.66
C LEU A 4 21.67 59.83 31.97
N ASP A 5 21.40 61.12 32.16
CA ASP A 5 22.15 62.15 31.47
C ASP A 5 23.47 62.32 32.21
N SER A 6 24.35 61.35 31.98
CA SER A 6 25.66 61.24 32.63
C SER A 6 26.46 62.53 32.50
N VAL A 7 26.22 63.30 31.43
CA VAL A 7 26.80 64.62 31.20
C VAL A 7 26.29 65.62 32.24
N LEU A 8 24.98 65.71 32.44
CA LEU A 8 24.36 66.59 33.45
C LEU A 8 24.77 66.20 34.87
N LEU A 9 24.88 64.90 35.17
CA LEU A 9 25.39 64.40 36.45
C LEU A 9 26.84 64.87 36.69
N ILE A 10 27.72 64.65 35.70
CA ILE A 10 29.13 65.06 35.78
C ILE A 10 29.25 66.58 35.91
N ASP A 11 28.43 67.33 35.18
CA ASP A 11 28.40 68.79 35.21
C ASP A 11 27.92 69.35 36.56
N ASN A 12 27.12 68.60 37.33
CA ASN A 12 26.66 68.99 38.67
C ASN A 12 27.62 68.55 39.79
N VAL A 13 28.28 67.40 39.65
CA VAL A 13 29.25 66.89 40.64
C VAL A 13 30.55 67.69 40.60
N LYS A 14 31.05 68.01 39.40
CA LYS A 14 32.33 68.72 39.21
C LYS A 14 32.43 70.07 39.94
N PRO A 15 31.47 71.00 39.85
CA PRO A 15 31.53 72.26 40.61
C PRO A 15 31.43 72.02 42.11
N SER A 16 30.52 71.15 42.56
CA SER A 16 30.34 70.84 43.99
C SER A 16 31.60 70.20 44.61
N SER A 17 32.32 69.38 43.84
CA SER A 17 33.60 68.79 44.25
C SER A 17 34.72 69.82 44.29
N ASN A 18 34.83 70.67 43.26
CA ASN A 18 35.82 71.74 43.22
C ASN A 18 35.61 72.76 44.35
N ASP A 19 34.36 73.07 44.70
CA ASP A 19 34.03 73.96 45.80
C ASP A 19 34.51 73.38 47.15
N LEU A 20 34.27 72.10 47.41
CA LEU A 20 34.79 71.41 48.60
C LEU A 20 36.32 71.36 48.61
N GLU A 21 36.94 71.04 47.47
CA GLU A 21 38.40 71.00 47.33
C GLU A 21 39.02 72.38 47.66
N ASN A 22 38.47 73.46 47.12
CA ASN A 22 38.94 74.82 47.39
C ASN A 22 38.82 75.19 48.87
N ILE A 23 37.71 74.82 49.53
CA ILE A 23 37.51 75.07 50.97
C ILE A 23 38.55 74.31 51.80
N LEU A 24 38.78 73.03 51.50
CA LEU A 24 39.75 72.20 52.20
C LEU A 24 41.20 72.64 51.96
N LEU A 25 41.54 73.03 50.73
CA LEU A 25 42.86 73.57 50.38
C LEU A 25 43.14 74.86 51.14
N LYS A 26 42.16 75.76 51.22
CA LYS A 26 42.27 77.00 52.01
C LYS A 26 42.49 76.71 53.50
N TYR A 27 41.78 75.74 54.07
CA TYR A 27 41.97 75.31 55.45
C TYR A 27 43.38 74.71 55.67
N MET A 28 43.86 73.87 54.75
CA MET A 28 45.20 73.29 54.83
C MET A 28 46.33 74.33 54.68
N GLN A 29 46.15 75.34 53.82
CA GLN A 29 47.09 76.47 53.69
C GLN A 29 47.18 77.28 54.97
N LYS A 30 46.04 77.67 55.58
CA LYS A 30 46.02 78.35 56.88
C LYS A 30 46.74 77.55 57.97
N LYS A 31 46.60 76.22 57.95
CA LYS A 31 47.28 75.29 58.87
C LYS A 31 48.80 75.25 58.65
N LEU A 32 49.25 75.32 57.40
CA LEU A 32 50.67 75.34 57.04
C LEU A 32 51.34 76.67 57.44
N ASP A 33 50.65 77.78 57.23
CA ASP A 33 51.14 79.14 57.52
C ASP A 33 51.09 79.49 59.02
N GLY A 34 50.65 78.56 59.88
CA GLY A 34 50.55 78.75 61.33
C GLY A 34 49.55 79.84 61.76
N THR A 35 48.70 80.28 60.83
CA THR A 35 47.67 81.34 61.05
C THR A 35 46.30 80.73 61.38
N LEU A 36 46.27 79.41 61.62
CA LEU A 36 45.06 78.72 62.04
C LEU A 36 44.81 79.05 63.51
N GLU A 37 43.79 79.86 63.79
CA GLU A 37 43.34 80.11 65.16
C GLU A 37 42.69 78.83 65.73
N ASP A 38 42.97 78.48 66.99
CA ASP A 38 42.37 77.32 67.69
C ASP A 38 40.86 77.48 67.96
N GLN A 39 40.26 78.61 67.54
CA GLN A 39 38.84 78.86 67.69
C GLN A 39 38.04 78.12 66.61
N TYR A 40 36.97 77.46 67.03
CA TYR A 40 36.05 76.76 66.13
C TYR A 40 35.30 77.78 65.27
N ASP A 41 35.74 77.96 64.02
CA ASP A 41 35.05 78.80 63.03
C ASP A 41 33.80 78.06 62.52
N PHE A 42 32.67 78.34 63.17
CA PHE A 42 31.36 77.71 62.89
C PHE A 42 30.96 77.85 61.41
N ASP A 43 31.24 79.01 60.81
CA ASP A 43 30.85 79.34 59.44
C ASP A 43 31.65 78.56 58.38
N GLU A 44 32.93 78.24 58.64
CA GLU A 44 33.75 77.42 57.73
C GLU A 44 33.34 75.94 57.80
N SER A 45 32.98 75.44 58.99
CA SER A 45 32.48 74.07 59.19
C SER A 45 31.12 73.85 58.52
N GLU A 46 30.20 74.82 58.63
CA GLU A 46 28.88 74.75 57.99
C GLU A 46 28.99 74.66 56.46
N LYS A 47 29.89 75.43 55.85
CA LYS A 47 30.13 75.41 54.40
C LYS A 47 30.64 74.05 53.91
N VAL A 48 31.54 73.41 54.67
CA VAL A 48 32.00 72.05 54.36
C VAL A 48 30.84 71.07 54.45
N GLN A 49 30.02 71.13 55.51
CA GLN A 49 28.87 70.24 55.67
C GLN A 49 27.83 70.41 54.55
N LEU A 50 27.52 71.64 54.15
CA LEU A 50 26.63 71.95 53.04
C LEU A 50 27.13 71.37 51.71
N SER A 51 28.41 71.51 51.40
CA SER A 51 29.00 70.94 50.18
C SER A 51 28.97 69.41 50.18
N ILE A 52 29.20 68.78 51.33
CA ILE A 52 29.10 67.32 51.50
C ILE A 52 27.64 66.85 51.35
N HIS A 53 26.67 67.56 51.93
CA HIS A 53 25.25 67.23 51.77
C HIS A 53 24.83 67.33 50.30
N ARG A 54 25.23 68.39 49.60
CA ARG A 54 24.96 68.54 48.16
C ARG A 54 25.52 67.37 47.34
N LEU A 55 26.75 66.92 47.62
CA LEU A 55 27.34 65.76 46.94
C LEU A 55 26.58 64.46 47.25
N LYS A 56 26.12 64.28 48.50
CA LYS A 56 25.31 63.12 48.89
C LYS A 56 23.94 63.12 48.22
N ASP A 57 23.32 64.28 48.07
CA ASP A 57 22.03 64.41 47.38
C ASP A 57 22.16 64.03 45.90
N ILE A 58 23.19 64.54 45.21
CA ILE A 58 23.48 64.17 43.82
C ILE A 58 23.77 62.66 43.69
N GLN A 59 24.49 62.09 44.67
CA GLN A 59 24.75 60.64 44.69
C GLN A 59 23.45 59.84 44.87
N ALA A 60 22.55 60.27 45.75
CA ALA A 60 21.27 59.61 45.98
C ALA A 60 20.38 59.66 44.72
N GLU A 61 20.32 60.82 44.05
CA GLU A 61 19.60 61.02 42.79
C GLU A 61 20.14 60.09 41.69
N SER A 62 21.47 60.01 41.53
CA SER A 62 22.12 59.11 40.57
C SER A 62 21.77 57.63 40.78
N TYR A 63 21.73 57.19 42.04
CA TYR A 63 21.33 55.82 42.36
C TYR A 63 19.85 55.57 42.09
N ALA A 64 18.98 56.55 42.36
CA ALA A 64 17.56 56.47 42.03
C ALA A 64 17.36 56.34 40.52
N ASP A 65 17.98 57.21 39.73
CA ASP A 65 17.90 57.17 38.27
C ASP A 65 18.44 55.84 37.70
N THR A 66 19.54 55.33 38.26
CA THR A 66 20.11 54.04 37.84
C THR A 66 19.15 52.89 38.15
N ARG A 67 18.50 52.93 39.31
CA ARG A 67 17.49 51.94 39.71
C ARG A 67 16.28 52.01 38.80
N ASP A 68 15.80 53.21 38.49
CA ASP A 68 14.63 53.43 37.64
C ASP A 68 14.92 53.00 36.20
N SER A 69 16.10 53.30 35.67
CA SER A 69 16.53 52.82 34.35
C SER A 69 16.63 51.30 34.29
N LYS A 70 17.13 50.65 35.37
CA LYS A 70 17.16 49.18 35.46
C LYS A 70 15.75 48.60 35.50
N GLN A 71 14.86 49.18 36.29
CA GLN A 71 13.47 48.73 36.38
C GLN A 71 12.76 48.89 35.03
N ALA A 72 12.87 50.06 34.40
CA ALA A 72 12.26 50.32 33.09
C ALA A 72 12.77 49.35 32.00
N THR A 73 14.05 48.98 32.04
CA THR A 73 14.62 48.00 31.12
C THR A 73 14.11 46.59 31.42
N SER A 74 13.98 46.23 32.69
CA SER A 74 13.39 44.96 33.12
C SER A 74 11.92 44.85 32.67
N ASP A 75 11.12 45.89 32.89
CA ASP A 75 9.71 45.91 32.51
C ASP A 75 9.54 45.82 30.98
N ALA A 76 10.40 46.53 30.22
CA ALA A 76 10.42 46.45 28.77
C ALA A 76 10.79 45.04 28.28
N LYS A 77 11.75 44.39 28.94
CA LYS A 77 12.13 43.00 28.65
C LYS A 77 10.99 42.03 28.96
N ASP A 78 10.35 42.13 30.12
CA ASP A 78 9.23 41.26 30.49
C ASP A 78 8.06 41.40 29.53
N ASN A 79 7.80 42.61 29.04
CA ASN A 79 6.79 42.86 28.01
C ASN A 79 7.18 42.22 26.66
N LEU A 80 8.45 42.31 26.25
CA LEU A 80 8.94 41.64 25.05
C LEU A 80 8.77 40.12 25.15
N ASP A 81 9.15 39.54 26.30
CA ASP A 81 9.06 38.10 26.55
C ASP A 81 7.60 37.61 26.47
N LYS A 82 6.64 38.37 27.03
CA LYS A 82 5.20 38.09 26.88
C LYS A 82 4.76 38.09 25.41
N ARG A 83 5.15 39.11 24.64
CA ARG A 83 4.81 39.18 23.21
C ARG A 83 5.45 38.06 22.39
N GLN A 84 6.64 37.61 22.78
CA GLN A 84 7.28 36.48 22.14
C GLN A 84 6.50 35.18 22.36
N VAL A 85 5.96 34.96 23.56
CA VAL A 85 5.07 33.81 23.83
C VAL A 85 3.79 33.92 23.00
N GLU A 86 3.11 35.07 22.99
CA GLU A 86 1.91 35.29 22.17
C GLU A 86 2.18 35.04 20.68
N MET A 87 3.33 35.51 20.17
CA MET A 87 3.74 35.25 18.79
C MET A 87 3.94 33.75 18.53
N GLN A 88 4.54 33.02 19.48
CA GLN A 88 4.75 31.58 19.35
C GLN A 88 3.42 30.82 19.31
N ASP A 89 2.45 31.21 20.14
CA ASP A 89 1.11 30.62 20.17
C ASP A 89 0.42 30.78 18.81
N VAL A 90 0.42 31.99 18.23
CA VAL A 90 -0.15 32.24 16.90
C VAL A 90 0.57 31.46 15.80
N MET A 91 1.90 31.34 15.90
CA MET A 91 2.68 30.55 14.93
C MET A 91 2.34 29.05 15.01
N PHE A 92 2.06 28.55 16.21
CA PHE A 92 1.59 27.17 16.40
C PHE A 92 0.20 26.98 15.80
N GLU A 93 -0.74 27.87 16.08
CA GLU A 93 -2.09 27.83 15.51
C GLU A 93 -2.05 27.84 13.97
N LYS A 94 -1.27 28.76 13.38
CA LYS A 94 -1.06 28.82 11.93
C LYS A 94 -0.55 27.49 11.39
N ARG A 95 0.45 26.89 12.04
CA ARG A 95 1.02 25.61 11.60
C ARG A 95 -0.02 24.50 11.67
N HIS A 96 -0.77 24.43 12.77
CA HIS A 96 -1.81 23.44 12.96
C HIS A 96 -2.89 23.53 11.88
N ILE A 97 -3.38 24.74 11.58
CA ILE A 97 -4.37 24.96 10.52
C ILE A 97 -3.81 24.55 9.16
N LEU A 98 -2.54 24.87 8.87
CA LEU A 98 -1.91 24.46 7.60
C LEU A 98 -1.80 22.93 7.50
N GLU A 99 -1.44 22.25 8.59
CA GLU A 99 -1.41 20.78 8.63
C GLU A 99 -2.81 20.18 8.41
N GLU A 100 -3.85 20.78 8.98
CA GLU A 100 -5.24 20.35 8.75
C GLU A 100 -5.69 20.60 7.31
N ILE A 101 -5.34 21.74 6.71
CA ILE A 101 -5.62 22.02 5.29
C ILE A 101 -4.97 20.97 4.39
N VAL A 102 -3.71 20.60 4.66
CA VAL A 102 -3.02 19.55 3.92
C VAL A 102 -3.74 18.21 4.07
N LYS A 103 -4.12 17.82 5.30
CA LYS A 103 -4.91 16.59 5.53
C LYS A 103 -6.24 16.60 4.79
N CYS A 104 -6.93 17.75 4.75
CA CYS A 104 -8.17 17.91 4.01
C CYS A 104 -7.97 17.83 2.49
N HIS A 105 -6.83 18.29 1.96
CA HIS A 105 -6.48 18.14 0.55
C HIS A 105 -6.02 16.73 0.18
N GLU A 106 -5.34 16.04 1.09
CA GLU A 106 -4.97 14.63 0.94
C GLU A 106 -6.16 13.68 1.07
N PHE A 107 -7.32 14.19 1.51
CA PHE A 107 -8.55 13.41 1.54
C PHE A 107 -8.95 12.99 0.13
N ARG A 108 -8.63 11.73 -0.20
CA ARG A 108 -9.01 11.09 -1.44
C ARG A 108 -10.29 10.31 -1.24
N SER A 109 -11.37 10.79 -1.82
CA SER A 109 -12.65 10.09 -1.84
C SER A 109 -12.59 8.89 -2.78
N VAL A 110 -13.17 7.76 -2.36
CA VAL A 110 -13.15 6.45 -3.06
C VAL A 110 -13.59 6.56 -4.54
N TYR A 111 -14.50 7.48 -4.88
CA TYR A 111 -14.97 7.63 -6.26
C TYR A 111 -13.89 8.07 -7.26
N GLN A 112 -12.77 8.65 -6.80
CA GLN A 112 -11.67 9.09 -7.68
C GLN A 112 -10.85 7.93 -8.26
N ASP A 113 -10.94 6.74 -7.66
CA ASP A 113 -10.27 5.53 -8.15
C ASP A 113 -11.20 4.65 -9.01
N VAL A 114 -12.47 5.02 -9.13
CA VAL A 114 -13.44 4.24 -9.88
C VAL A 114 -13.37 4.62 -11.36
N GLU A 115 -13.08 3.64 -12.20
CA GLU A 115 -13.24 3.77 -13.65
C GLU A 115 -14.73 3.94 -13.97
N LEU A 116 -15.07 5.11 -14.50
CA LEU A 116 -16.44 5.50 -14.89
C LEU A 116 -16.60 5.37 -16.40
N ILE A 117 -17.83 5.11 -16.84
CA ILE A 117 -18.19 5.15 -18.26
C ILE A 117 -17.85 6.54 -18.85
N PRO A 118 -17.29 6.60 -20.08
CA PRO A 118 -17.00 7.86 -20.76
C PRO A 118 -18.21 8.78 -20.84
N PHE A 119 -17.98 10.09 -20.83
CA PHE A 119 -19.07 11.08 -20.84
C PHE A 119 -20.01 10.93 -22.05
N GLU A 120 -19.45 10.64 -23.23
CA GLU A 120 -20.19 10.46 -24.48
C GLU A 120 -21.19 9.29 -24.38
N GLU A 121 -20.75 8.18 -23.81
CA GLU A 121 -21.60 7.01 -23.61
C GLU A 121 -22.64 7.23 -22.52
N PHE A 122 -22.28 7.94 -21.45
CA PHE A 122 -23.22 8.36 -20.41
C PHE A 122 -24.33 9.23 -21.01
N GLN A 123 -23.99 10.26 -21.80
CA GLN A 123 -24.98 11.15 -22.38
C GLN A 123 -25.92 10.43 -23.37
N ALA A 124 -25.42 9.44 -24.10
CA ALA A 124 -26.20 8.67 -25.07
C ALA A 124 -27.14 7.63 -24.43
N LYS A 125 -26.72 6.98 -23.33
CA LYS A 125 -27.42 5.84 -22.72
C LYS A 125 -28.15 6.18 -21.42
N ALA A 126 -27.84 7.31 -20.78
CA ALA A 126 -28.47 7.69 -19.53
C ALA A 126 -29.94 8.06 -19.71
N GLN A 127 -30.75 7.66 -18.73
CA GLN A 127 -32.15 8.06 -18.65
C GLN A 127 -32.26 9.56 -18.33
N PRO A 128 -33.36 10.23 -18.73
CA PRO A 128 -33.53 11.67 -18.53
C PRO A 128 -33.46 12.12 -17.06
N GLU A 129 -33.74 11.22 -16.12
CA GLU A 129 -33.61 11.47 -14.67
C GLU A 129 -32.17 11.77 -14.23
N PHE A 130 -31.16 11.26 -14.95
CA PHE A 130 -29.73 11.47 -14.67
C PHE A 130 -29.12 12.62 -15.49
N LEU A 131 -29.87 13.23 -16.41
CA LEU A 131 -29.41 14.32 -17.28
C LEU A 131 -29.82 15.71 -16.76
N VAL A 132 -30.15 15.80 -15.47
CA VAL A 132 -30.53 17.06 -14.80
C VAL A 132 -29.26 17.81 -14.37
N ASP A 133 -29.29 19.15 -14.47
CA ASP A 133 -28.23 20.06 -13.99
C ASP A 133 -26.82 19.75 -14.52
N LEU A 134 -26.70 19.58 -15.83
CA LEU A 134 -25.43 19.30 -16.53
C LEU A 134 -24.41 20.46 -16.45
N ASP A 135 -24.85 21.66 -16.07
CA ASP A 135 -24.01 22.86 -15.98
C ASP A 135 -23.10 22.85 -14.74
N ASP A 136 -23.50 22.17 -13.65
CA ASP A 136 -22.68 22.02 -12.45
C ASP A 136 -21.85 20.73 -12.53
N ALA A 137 -20.53 20.88 -12.56
CA ALA A 137 -19.59 19.75 -12.61
C ALA A 137 -19.76 18.77 -11.44
N HIS A 138 -20.14 19.26 -10.24
CA HIS A 138 -20.34 18.40 -9.08
C HIS A 138 -21.64 17.58 -9.21
N GLN A 139 -22.74 18.21 -9.63
CA GLN A 139 -24.00 17.50 -9.87
C GLN A 139 -23.87 16.51 -11.02
N LEU A 140 -23.17 16.88 -12.09
CA LEU A 140 -22.85 15.98 -13.19
C LEU A 140 -22.12 14.72 -12.68
N MET A 141 -21.11 14.88 -11.81
CA MET A 141 -20.37 13.74 -11.25
C MET A 141 -21.27 12.86 -10.37
N ILE A 142 -22.14 13.45 -9.55
CA ILE A 142 -23.10 12.70 -8.72
C ILE A 142 -24.05 11.90 -9.62
N ASN A 143 -24.59 12.50 -10.68
CA ASN A 143 -25.52 11.83 -11.56
C ASN A 143 -24.87 10.69 -12.33
N ARG A 144 -23.61 10.87 -12.76
CA ARG A 144 -22.80 9.79 -13.35
C ARG A 144 -22.59 8.64 -12.38
N LEU A 145 -22.25 8.92 -11.11
CA LEU A 145 -22.07 7.89 -10.09
C LEU A 145 -23.36 7.12 -9.78
N LYS A 146 -24.50 7.81 -9.73
CA LYS A 146 -25.81 7.17 -9.51
C LYS A 146 -26.18 6.24 -10.66
N TYR A 147 -25.98 6.69 -11.90
CA TYR A 147 -26.21 5.85 -13.08
C TYR A 147 -25.33 4.61 -13.07
N GLU A 148 -24.05 4.77 -12.74
CA GLU A 148 -23.10 3.66 -12.68
C GLU A 148 -23.46 2.63 -11.60
N LEU A 149 -23.98 3.11 -10.45
CA LEU A 149 -24.47 2.23 -9.39
C LEU A 149 -25.61 1.34 -9.88
N VAL A 150 -26.58 1.92 -10.60
CA VAL A 150 -27.71 1.16 -11.17
C VAL A 150 -27.19 0.08 -12.13
N ILE A 151 -26.35 0.47 -13.10
CA ILE A 151 -25.79 -0.49 -14.07
C ILE A 151 -25.01 -1.60 -13.38
N ARG A 152 -24.12 -1.26 -12.44
CA ARG A 152 -23.30 -2.26 -11.75
C ARG A 152 -24.15 -3.18 -10.88
N SER A 153 -25.25 -2.68 -10.32
CA SER A 153 -26.22 -3.51 -9.59
C SER A 153 -26.88 -4.52 -10.53
N GLU A 154 -27.40 -4.06 -11.67
CA GLU A 154 -28.03 -4.92 -12.68
C GLU A 154 -27.07 -5.96 -13.24
N LEU A 155 -25.83 -5.57 -13.58
CA LEU A 155 -24.80 -6.50 -14.06
C LEU A 155 -24.41 -7.53 -13.00
N LYS A 156 -24.38 -7.15 -11.73
CA LYS A 156 -24.10 -8.07 -10.62
C LYS A 156 -25.22 -9.07 -10.43
N GLU A 157 -26.48 -8.63 -10.53
CA GLU A 157 -27.63 -9.54 -10.49
C GLU A 157 -27.59 -10.55 -11.63
N GLN A 158 -27.33 -10.09 -12.86
CA GLN A 158 -27.15 -10.97 -14.02
C GLN A 158 -25.98 -11.95 -13.84
N GLN A 159 -24.85 -11.49 -13.29
CA GLN A 159 -23.71 -12.35 -12.98
C GLN A 159 -24.11 -13.43 -11.96
N ASP A 160 -24.80 -13.06 -10.89
CA ASP A 160 -25.22 -14.00 -9.85
C ASP A 160 -26.22 -15.04 -10.40
N GLU A 161 -27.14 -14.63 -11.28
CA GLU A 161 -28.04 -15.53 -11.99
C GLU A 161 -27.28 -16.51 -12.89
N LEU A 162 -26.35 -16.01 -13.71
CA LEU A 162 -25.52 -16.86 -14.57
C LEU A 162 -24.64 -17.82 -13.77
N LEU A 163 -24.10 -17.39 -12.63
CA LEU A 163 -23.35 -18.26 -11.72
C LEU A 163 -24.23 -19.36 -11.13
N LYS A 164 -25.48 -19.07 -10.78
CA LYS A 164 -26.45 -20.10 -10.34
C LYS A 164 -26.73 -21.10 -11.45
N ILE A 165 -26.99 -20.64 -12.67
CA ILE A 165 -27.23 -21.50 -13.84
C ILE A 165 -25.99 -22.37 -14.12
N LYS A 166 -24.80 -21.78 -14.14
CA LYS A 166 -23.54 -22.51 -14.30
C LYS A 166 -23.37 -23.58 -13.22
N ALA A 167 -23.63 -23.25 -11.96
CA ALA A 167 -23.54 -24.21 -10.86
C ALA A 167 -24.55 -25.36 -10.99
N GLN A 168 -25.76 -25.09 -11.47
CA GLN A 168 -26.77 -26.11 -11.76
C GLN A 168 -26.31 -27.03 -12.90
N LEU A 169 -25.87 -26.47 -14.04
CA LEU A 169 -25.38 -27.24 -15.19
C LEU A 169 -24.14 -28.08 -14.85
N VAL A 170 -23.24 -27.57 -14.02
CA VAL A 170 -22.07 -28.34 -13.55
C VAL A 170 -22.54 -29.54 -12.71
N LYS A 171 -23.52 -29.35 -11.80
CA LYS A 171 -24.08 -30.46 -11.01
C LYS A 171 -24.76 -31.50 -11.90
N GLU A 172 -25.49 -31.08 -12.93
CA GLU A 172 -26.12 -32.00 -13.89
C GLU A 172 -25.09 -32.77 -14.70
N ASN A 173 -24.08 -32.09 -15.24
CA ASN A 173 -22.97 -32.74 -15.95
C ASN A 173 -22.24 -33.77 -15.07
N VAL A 174 -21.98 -33.45 -13.79
CA VAL A 174 -21.38 -34.40 -12.85
C VAL A 174 -22.31 -35.60 -12.60
N LYS A 175 -23.62 -35.40 -12.49
CA LYS A 175 -24.59 -36.50 -12.36
C LYS A 175 -24.60 -37.39 -13.61
N ILE A 176 -24.59 -36.80 -14.80
CA ILE A 176 -24.57 -37.54 -16.07
C ILE A 176 -23.26 -38.33 -16.20
N LYS A 177 -22.10 -37.71 -15.93
CA LYS A 177 -20.80 -38.40 -15.92
C LYS A 177 -20.78 -39.58 -14.93
N ARG A 178 -21.35 -39.42 -13.74
CA ARG A 178 -21.48 -40.54 -12.78
C ARG A 178 -22.38 -41.65 -13.29
N LYS A 179 -23.44 -41.35 -14.05
CA LYS A 179 -24.28 -42.38 -14.68
C LYS A 179 -23.54 -43.06 -15.82
N MET A 180 -22.83 -42.30 -16.66
CA MET A 180 -21.99 -42.84 -17.73
C MET A 180 -20.95 -43.82 -17.18
N ASN A 181 -20.16 -43.39 -16.20
CA ASN A 181 -19.16 -44.24 -15.56
C ASN A 181 -19.76 -45.50 -14.88
N LYS A 182 -21.05 -45.47 -14.52
CA LYS A 182 -21.75 -46.67 -14.03
C LYS A 182 -22.12 -47.61 -15.17
N PHE A 183 -22.60 -47.08 -16.29
CA PHE A 183 -22.88 -47.87 -17.48
C PHE A 183 -21.60 -48.48 -18.06
N ASP A 184 -20.51 -47.72 -18.13
CA ASP A 184 -19.21 -48.23 -18.57
C ASP A 184 -18.78 -49.44 -17.74
N LYS A 185 -18.85 -49.35 -16.40
CA LYS A 185 -18.57 -50.49 -15.52
C LYS A 185 -19.48 -51.69 -15.73
N LEU A 186 -20.79 -51.47 -15.87
CA LEU A 186 -21.74 -52.56 -16.13
C LEU A 186 -21.47 -53.24 -17.47
N LEU A 187 -20.97 -52.48 -18.45
CA LEU A 187 -20.61 -53.00 -19.76
C LEU A 187 -19.30 -53.79 -19.69
N ASP A 188 -18.30 -53.31 -18.95
CA ASP A 188 -17.08 -54.07 -18.65
C ASP A 188 -17.42 -55.39 -17.94
N ASP A 189 -18.25 -55.36 -16.90
CA ASP A 189 -18.72 -56.56 -16.18
C ASP A 189 -19.49 -57.53 -17.11
N PHE A 190 -20.30 -57.00 -18.03
CA PHE A 190 -21.02 -57.80 -19.02
C PHE A 190 -20.07 -58.46 -20.02
N VAL A 191 -19.06 -57.74 -20.52
CA VAL A 191 -18.04 -58.30 -21.41
C VAL A 191 -17.26 -59.38 -20.67
N ASP A 192 -16.80 -59.11 -19.45
CA ASP A 192 -16.06 -60.07 -18.64
C ASP A 192 -16.86 -61.35 -18.34
N SER A 193 -18.17 -61.23 -18.11
CA SER A 193 -19.05 -62.38 -17.89
C SER A 193 -19.44 -63.13 -19.17
N ALA A 194 -19.42 -62.46 -20.34
CA ALA A 194 -19.66 -63.07 -21.64
C ALA A 194 -18.42 -63.76 -22.24
N LEU A 195 -17.20 -63.31 -21.90
CA LEU A 195 -15.93 -63.93 -22.30
C LEU A 195 -15.88 -65.46 -22.09
N PRO A 196 -16.23 -66.02 -20.92
CA PRO A 196 -16.17 -67.48 -20.72
C PRO A 196 -17.21 -68.23 -21.58
N VAL A 197 -18.36 -67.62 -21.90
CA VAL A 197 -19.34 -68.24 -22.80
C VAL A 197 -18.83 -68.23 -24.25
N LEU A 198 -18.21 -67.13 -24.68
CA LEU A 198 -17.55 -67.05 -25.98
C LEU A 198 -16.41 -68.06 -26.10
N GLN A 199 -15.55 -68.16 -25.08
CA GLN A 199 -14.48 -69.15 -25.04
C GLN A 199 -15.01 -70.58 -25.11
N ALA A 200 -16.07 -70.90 -24.36
CA ALA A 200 -16.70 -72.22 -24.42
C ALA A 200 -17.31 -72.50 -25.80
N LEU A 201 -17.91 -71.50 -26.46
CA LEU A 201 -18.43 -71.64 -27.81
C LEU A 201 -17.32 -71.79 -28.86
N GLU A 202 -16.21 -71.05 -28.73
CA GLU A 202 -15.03 -71.20 -29.59
C GLU A 202 -14.36 -72.57 -29.37
N GLU A 203 -14.30 -73.06 -28.14
CA GLU A 203 -13.80 -74.39 -27.81
C GLU A 203 -14.70 -75.49 -28.39
N GLU A 204 -16.02 -75.32 -28.35
CA GLU A 204 -16.99 -76.21 -29.01
C GLU A 204 -16.91 -76.12 -30.54
N GLU A 205 -16.79 -74.94 -31.14
CA GLU A 205 -16.58 -74.78 -32.59
C GLU A 205 -15.27 -75.43 -33.04
N ASN A 206 -14.20 -75.29 -32.24
CA ASN A 206 -12.91 -75.95 -32.48
C ASN A 206 -12.99 -77.47 -32.23
N ALA A 207 -13.75 -77.93 -31.25
CA ALA A 207 -13.98 -79.35 -30.98
C ALA A 207 -14.80 -80.00 -32.10
N ILE A 208 -15.84 -79.32 -32.59
CA ILE A 208 -16.64 -79.73 -33.75
C ILE A 208 -15.76 -79.74 -35.01
N ALA A 209 -14.87 -78.76 -35.22
CA ALA A 209 -13.90 -78.78 -36.32
C ALA A 209 -12.92 -79.96 -36.20
N LEU A 210 -12.44 -80.27 -35.00
CA LEU A 210 -11.57 -81.41 -34.72
C LEU A 210 -12.29 -82.76 -34.83
N GLU A 211 -13.58 -82.84 -34.51
CA GLU A 211 -14.40 -84.04 -34.70
C GLU A 211 -14.73 -84.26 -36.18
N VAL A 212 -14.99 -83.20 -36.96
CA VAL A 212 -15.15 -83.27 -38.41
C VAL A 212 -13.84 -83.69 -39.11
N GLU A 213 -12.67 -83.29 -38.59
CA GLU A 213 -11.38 -83.79 -39.08
C GLU A 213 -11.08 -85.23 -38.62
N LYS A 214 -11.53 -85.65 -37.44
CA LYS A 214 -11.38 -87.04 -36.95
C LYS A 214 -12.35 -88.02 -37.60
N GLU A 215 -13.57 -87.62 -37.96
CA GLU A 215 -14.47 -88.44 -38.78
C GLU A 215 -13.91 -88.62 -40.20
N LYS A 216 -13.26 -87.60 -40.77
CA LYS A 216 -12.52 -87.75 -42.04
C LYS A 216 -11.31 -88.67 -41.92
N ALA A 217 -10.57 -88.64 -40.80
CA ALA A 217 -9.44 -89.55 -40.57
C ALA A 217 -9.87 -90.97 -40.13
N GLY A 218 -11.11 -91.13 -39.65
CA GLY A 218 -11.69 -92.41 -39.24
C GLY A 218 -12.20 -93.26 -40.42
N ASP A 219 -12.68 -92.61 -41.49
CA ASP A 219 -13.06 -93.30 -42.74
C ASP A 219 -11.82 -93.75 -43.57
N ASP A 220 -10.67 -93.09 -43.40
CA ASP A 220 -9.46 -93.41 -44.17
C ASP A 220 -8.78 -94.74 -43.78
N VAL A 221 -9.12 -95.35 -42.64
CA VAL A 221 -8.51 -96.62 -42.19
C VAL A 221 -9.28 -97.85 -42.70
N GLU A 222 -10.58 -97.72 -43.03
CA GLU A 222 -11.36 -98.82 -43.62
C GLU A 222 -11.26 -98.87 -45.17
N GLU A 223 -10.86 -97.79 -45.85
CA GLU A 223 -10.62 -97.79 -47.31
C GLU A 223 -9.27 -98.38 -47.74
N GLN A 224 -8.29 -98.51 -46.83
CA GLN A 224 -6.95 -99.02 -47.17
C GLN A 224 -6.82 -100.56 -47.23
N GLN A 225 -7.84 -101.33 -46.82
CA GLN A 225 -7.84 -102.80 -47.02
C GLN A 225 -8.58 -103.25 -48.28
N VAL A 226 -9.32 -102.36 -48.95
CA VAL A 226 -10.06 -102.67 -50.17
C VAL A 226 -9.25 -102.33 -51.44
N THR A 227 -8.22 -101.49 -51.32
CA THR A 227 -7.39 -101.01 -52.43
C THR A 227 -6.28 -101.98 -52.87
N ASP A 228 -5.75 -102.82 -51.97
CA ASP A 228 -4.70 -103.80 -52.28
C ASP A 228 -5.16 -104.98 -53.16
N VAL A 229 -6.48 -105.21 -53.30
CA VAL A 229 -7.03 -106.29 -54.15
C VAL A 229 -7.28 -105.80 -55.59
N VAL A 230 -7.35 -104.49 -55.82
CA VAL A 230 -7.72 -103.90 -57.12
C VAL A 230 -6.49 -103.56 -57.99
N GLU A 231 -5.31 -103.33 -57.40
CA GLU A 231 -4.07 -103.03 -58.15
C GLU A 231 -3.38 -104.25 -58.81
N MET A 232 -3.74 -105.50 -58.48
CA MET A 232 -3.16 -106.68 -59.13
C MET A 232 -3.81 -107.06 -60.48
N ILE A 233 -4.95 -106.45 -60.84
CA ILE A 233 -5.72 -106.83 -62.04
C ILE A 233 -5.41 -105.93 -63.25
N THR A 234 -4.83 -104.74 -63.06
CA THR A 234 -4.59 -103.77 -64.13
C THR A 234 -3.21 -103.85 -64.79
N THR A 235 -2.26 -104.62 -64.26
CA THR A 235 -0.87 -104.67 -64.78
C THR A 235 -0.64 -105.71 -65.89
N THR A 236 -1.70 -106.42 -66.36
CA THR A 236 -1.56 -107.49 -67.38
C THR A 236 -1.91 -107.04 -68.80
N THR A 237 -2.04 -105.73 -69.07
CA THR A 237 -2.39 -105.27 -70.43
C THR A 237 -1.73 -103.94 -70.77
N GLU A 238 -0.40 -103.95 -70.94
CA GLU A 238 0.32 -103.13 -71.92
C GLU A 238 1.80 -103.53 -71.93
N ILE A 239 2.10 -104.53 -72.76
CA ILE A 239 3.46 -104.87 -73.17
C ILE A 239 3.69 -104.19 -74.52
N GLN A 240 4.87 -103.59 -74.68
CA GLN A 240 5.70 -103.51 -75.90
C GLN A 240 6.13 -102.09 -76.30
N GLN A 241 7.46 -101.99 -76.42
CA GLN A 241 8.31 -101.01 -77.12
C GLN A 241 8.85 -99.85 -76.26
N THR A 242 9.99 -99.99 -75.56
CA THR A 242 11.40 -99.88 -76.05
C THR A 242 11.65 -98.58 -76.84
N GLU A 243 12.23 -97.56 -76.19
CA GLU A 243 13.67 -97.14 -76.28
C GLU A 243 13.98 -96.23 -77.49
N PRO A 244 15.08 -95.43 -77.49
CA PRO A 244 15.67 -94.65 -76.38
C PRO A 244 16.31 -93.29 -76.82
N ALA A 245 16.84 -92.59 -75.81
CA ALA A 245 18.17 -91.91 -75.77
C ALA A 245 18.42 -90.59 -76.54
N MET A 246 18.70 -89.51 -75.78
CA MET A 246 20.04 -88.85 -75.62
C MET A 246 20.29 -87.75 -76.66
N MET A 247 20.96 -86.62 -76.45
CA MET A 247 21.76 -85.93 -75.41
C MET A 247 21.65 -84.43 -75.78
N ASP A 248 21.78 -83.45 -74.88
CA ASP A 248 23.02 -82.76 -74.44
C ASP A 248 22.55 -81.78 -73.34
N THR A 249 23.09 -81.62 -72.12
CA THR A 249 24.46 -81.42 -71.59
C THR A 249 25.25 -80.27 -72.22
N LEU A 250 25.01 -79.05 -71.73
CA LEU A 250 26.00 -78.19 -71.04
C LEU A 250 25.31 -77.02 -70.34
#